data_AF-A0AAE4D192-F1
#
_entry.id   AF-A0AAE4D192-F1
#
_cell.length_a   1.000
_cell.length_b   1.000
_cell.length_c   1.000
_cell.angle_alpha   90.00
_cell.angle_beta   90.00
_cell.angle_gamma   90.00
#
_symmetry.space_group_name_H-M   'P 1'
#
loop_
_entity.id
_entity.type
_entity.pdbx_description
1 polymer ?
#
loop_
_entity_poly.entity_id
_entity_poly.type
_entity_poly.pdbx_seq_one_letter_code
_entity_poly.pdbx_strand_id
1 'polypeptide(L)'
;MDGLPTMTPGPQHLRALERANRVRLARAELKRRIADGEISAADVLLSTPWEAESMALGDVLMSQRRWGSTRCRKFLAMFRIQETKRIGSLTERQRLALAAQLDAHAKIEHSVRLEAAGALISA
;
A
#
# COMPACT_ATOMS: atom_id res chain seq x y z
N MET A 1 -43.50 5.77 -33.61
CA MET A 1 -42.30 6.64 -33.66
C MET A 1 -41.39 6.04 -32.61
N ASP A 2 -40.84 4.86 -32.85
CA ASP A 2 -40.27 4.02 -31.78
C ASP A 2 -39.00 3.35 -32.27
N GLY A 3 -37.88 3.79 -31.73
CA GLY A 3 -36.54 3.31 -32.06
C GLY A 3 -35.55 3.76 -31.01
N LEU A 4 -35.76 3.37 -29.76
CA LEU A 4 -34.73 3.47 -28.73
C LEU A 4 -33.62 2.46 -29.07
N PRO A 5 -32.36 2.87 -29.25
CA PRO A 5 -31.28 1.91 -29.44
C PRO A 5 -31.04 1.22 -28.08
N THR A 6 -31.49 -0.02 -27.96
CA THR A 6 -31.04 -0.94 -26.91
C THR A 6 -29.59 -1.28 -27.18
N MET A 7 -28.68 -0.43 -26.69
CA MET A 7 -27.26 -0.78 -26.59
C MET A 7 -27.13 -1.90 -25.55
N THR A 8 -27.30 -3.15 -26.00
CA THR A 8 -26.92 -4.32 -25.21
C THR A 8 -25.45 -4.14 -24.85
N PRO A 9 -25.07 -4.01 -23.56
CA PRO A 9 -23.68 -3.79 -23.19
C PRO A 9 -22.93 -5.08 -23.55
N GLY A 10 -22.23 -5.06 -24.67
CA GLY A 10 -21.54 -6.22 -25.21
C GLY A 10 -20.34 -6.68 -24.36
N PRO A 11 -19.51 -7.58 -24.91
CA PRO A 11 -18.36 -8.21 -24.24
C PRO A 11 -17.36 -7.27 -23.54
N GLN A 12 -17.39 -5.97 -23.85
CA GLN A 12 -16.52 -4.96 -23.25
C GLN A 12 -16.81 -4.73 -21.75
N HIS A 13 -18.09 -4.65 -21.34
CA HIS A 13 -18.44 -4.46 -19.92
C HIS A 13 -17.96 -5.65 -19.08
N LEU A 14 -18.16 -6.87 -19.57
CA LEU A 14 -17.73 -8.09 -18.89
C LEU A 14 -16.20 -8.14 -18.75
N ARG A 15 -15.45 -7.86 -19.83
CA ARG A 15 -13.97 -7.77 -19.79
C ARG A 15 -13.47 -6.68 -18.84
N ALA A 16 -14.16 -5.54 -18.79
CA ALA A 16 -13.83 -4.45 -17.86
C ALA A 16 -14.05 -4.89 -16.40
N LEU A 17 -15.15 -5.60 -16.13
CA LEU A 17 -15.47 -6.14 -14.81
C LEU A 17 -14.46 -7.20 -14.37
N GLU A 18 -14.10 -8.13 -15.26
CA GLU A 18 -13.06 -9.14 -15.02
C GLU A 18 -11.73 -8.48 -14.67
N ARG A 19 -11.31 -7.46 -15.44
CA ARG A 19 -10.09 -6.71 -15.16
C ARG A 19 -10.16 -5.99 -13.82
N ALA A 20 -11.30 -5.38 -13.49
CA ALA A 20 -11.50 -4.71 -12.21
C ALA A 20 -11.43 -5.71 -11.03
N ASN A 21 -12.04 -6.88 -11.17
CA ASN A 21 -11.99 -7.92 -10.15
C ASN A 21 -10.57 -8.45 -9.95
N ARG A 22 -9.83 -8.69 -11.04
CA ARG A 22 -8.42 -9.08 -10.98
C ARG A 22 -7.58 -8.08 -10.19
N VAL A 23 -7.77 -6.78 -10.43
CA VAL A 23 -7.08 -5.71 -9.68
C VAL A 23 -7.50 -5.73 -8.20
N ARG A 24 -8.81 -5.83 -7.91
CA ARG A 24 -9.31 -5.85 -6.53
C ARG A 24 -8.74 -7.02 -5.72
N LEU A 25 -8.72 -8.22 -6.32
CA LEU A 25 -8.19 -9.42 -5.68
C LEU A 25 -6.67 -9.31 -5.46
N ALA A 26 -5.92 -8.88 -6.47
CA ALA A 26 -4.47 -8.68 -6.33
C ALA A 26 -4.13 -7.65 -5.24
N ARG A 27 -4.90 -6.56 -5.14
CA ARG A 27 -4.73 -5.57 -4.06
C ARG A 27 -5.11 -6.13 -2.69
N ALA A 28 -6.19 -6.90 -2.61
CA ALA A 28 -6.58 -7.53 -1.33
C ALA A 28 -5.48 -8.48 -0.83
N GLU A 29 -4.90 -9.27 -1.73
CA GLU A 29 -3.76 -10.13 -1.46
C GLU A 29 -2.55 -9.33 -0.97
N LEU A 30 -2.15 -8.29 -1.72
CA LEU A 30 -1.02 -7.44 -1.35
C LEU A 30 -1.19 -6.85 0.05
N LYS A 31 -2.37 -6.32 0.36
CA LYS A 31 -2.67 -5.76 1.69
C LYS A 31 -2.59 -6.82 2.79
N ARG A 32 -3.07 -8.04 2.53
CA ARG A 32 -2.96 -9.16 3.48
C ARG A 32 -1.50 -9.49 3.76
N ARG A 33 -0.70 -9.67 2.72
CA ARG A 33 0.75 -9.97 2.85
C ARG A 33 1.50 -8.88 3.62
N ILE A 34 1.16 -7.60 3.40
CA ILE A 34 1.70 -6.49 4.21
C ILE A 34 1.26 -6.59 5.67
N ALA A 35 -0.02 -6.86 5.92
CA ALA A 35 -0.57 -6.99 7.27
C ALA A 35 0.02 -8.17 8.05
N ASP A 36 0.33 -9.26 7.36
CA ASP A 36 0.99 -10.45 7.92
C ASP A 36 2.50 -10.26 8.10
N GLY A 37 3.07 -9.24 7.45
CA GLY A 37 4.50 -8.92 7.51
C GLY A 37 5.35 -9.77 6.56
N GLU A 38 4.74 -10.48 5.62
CA GLU A 38 5.45 -11.24 4.58
C GLU A 38 6.21 -10.33 3.61
N ILE A 39 5.67 -9.15 3.35
CA ILE A 39 6.29 -8.10 2.55
C ILE A 39 6.18 -6.77 3.30
N SER A 40 7.22 -5.95 3.25
CA SER A 40 7.15 -4.63 3.86
C SER A 40 6.52 -3.61 2.90
N ALA A 41 5.97 -2.51 3.43
CA ALA A 41 5.55 -1.41 2.57
C ALA A 41 6.75 -0.78 1.83
N ALA A 42 7.96 -0.84 2.40
CA ALA A 42 9.18 -0.40 1.73
C ALA A 42 9.44 -1.22 0.45
N ASP A 43 9.34 -2.55 0.53
CA ASP A 43 9.50 -3.44 -0.63
C ASP A 43 8.49 -3.15 -1.73
N VAL A 44 7.23 -2.87 -1.34
CA VAL A 44 6.17 -2.51 -2.30
C VAL A 44 6.47 -1.18 -2.99
N LEU A 45 7.03 -0.20 -2.28
CA LEU A 45 7.43 1.07 -2.88
C LEU A 45 8.61 0.90 -3.85
N LEU A 46 9.59 0.05 -3.52
CA LEU A 46 10.75 -0.20 -4.36
C LEU A 46 10.40 -0.99 -5.62
N SER A 47 9.68 -2.09 -5.46
CA SER A 47 9.27 -2.98 -6.57
C SER A 47 8.15 -2.41 -7.42
N THR A 48 7.28 -1.56 -6.83
CA THR A 48 6.10 -0.95 -7.49
C THR A 48 5.33 -1.98 -8.35
N PRO A 49 4.76 -3.01 -7.73
CA PRO A 49 4.02 -4.03 -8.47
C PRO A 49 2.80 -3.41 -9.15
N TRP A 50 2.36 -4.00 -10.27
CA TRP A 50 1.31 -3.44 -11.12
C TRP A 50 -0.03 -3.24 -10.36
N GLU A 51 -0.36 -4.10 -9.38
CA GLU A 51 -1.55 -3.92 -8.55
C GLU A 51 -1.49 -2.67 -7.66
N ALA A 52 -0.27 -2.27 -7.25
CA ALA A 52 0.02 -1.15 -6.37
C ALA A 52 0.29 0.15 -7.11
N GLU A 53 0.70 0.10 -8.38
CA GLU A 53 1.02 1.28 -9.21
C GLU A 53 -0.10 2.34 -9.15
N SER A 54 -1.35 1.88 -9.17
CA SER A 54 -2.55 2.73 -9.12
C SER A 54 -3.17 2.87 -7.72
N MET A 55 -2.57 2.28 -6.68
CA MET A 55 -3.01 2.45 -5.29
C MET A 55 -2.52 3.78 -4.73
N ALA A 56 -3.29 4.33 -3.79
CA ALA A 56 -2.86 5.46 -2.99
C ALA A 56 -1.79 5.00 -1.98
N LEU A 57 -0.81 5.86 -1.71
CA LEU A 57 0.22 5.60 -0.70
C LEU A 57 -0.39 5.30 0.67
N GLY A 58 -1.44 6.03 1.02
CA GLY A 58 -2.17 5.83 2.28
C GLY A 58 -2.65 4.39 2.44
N ASP A 59 -3.20 3.79 1.38
CA ASP A 59 -3.74 2.43 1.43
C ASP A 59 -2.67 1.38 1.73
N VAL A 60 -1.48 1.53 1.12
CA VAL A 60 -0.35 0.63 1.36
C VAL A 60 0.21 0.83 2.76
N LEU A 61 0.41 2.09 3.18
CA LEU A 61 0.96 2.38 4.49
C LEU A 61 0.05 1.93 5.63
N MET A 62 -1.26 2.13 5.50
CA MET A 62 -2.27 1.73 6.50
C MET A 62 -2.49 0.21 6.55
N SER A 63 -2.00 -0.55 5.57
CA SER A 63 -2.07 -2.02 5.60
C SER A 63 -1.03 -2.64 6.54
N GLN A 64 -0.03 -1.85 6.97
CA GLN A 64 0.98 -2.30 7.92
C GLN A 64 0.41 -2.37 9.35
N ARG A 65 0.92 -3.30 10.16
CA ARG A 65 0.60 -3.36 11.60
C ARG A 65 1.02 -2.07 12.30
N ARG A 66 0.19 -1.56 13.22
CA ARG A 66 0.46 -0.34 14.02
C ARG A 66 0.55 0.96 13.22
N TRP A 67 0.06 0.96 11.97
CA TRP A 67 -0.08 2.15 11.16
C TRP A 67 -1.55 2.60 11.10
N GLY A 68 -1.84 3.69 11.82
CA GLY A 68 -3.12 4.40 11.71
C GLY A 68 -3.03 5.64 10.81
N SER A 69 -4.18 6.26 10.53
CA SER A 69 -4.29 7.49 9.71
C SER A 69 -3.38 8.62 10.19
N THR A 70 -3.32 8.86 11.50
CA THR A 70 -2.46 9.90 12.10
C THR A 70 -0.98 9.65 11.82
N ARG A 71 -0.52 8.40 11.95
CA ARG A 71 0.89 8.05 11.71
C ARG A 71 1.23 8.15 10.23
N CYS A 72 0.35 7.65 9.36
CA CYS A 72 0.47 7.76 7.90
C CYS A 72 0.62 9.22 7.47
N ARG A 73 -0.29 10.09 7.94
CA ARG A 73 -0.28 11.53 7.60
C ARG A 73 0.99 12.22 8.08
N LYS A 74 1.41 11.98 9.33
CA LYS A 74 2.65 12.55 9.88
C LYS A 74 3.87 12.12 9.05
N PHE A 75 3.95 10.84 8.71
CA PHE A 75 5.05 10.30 7.91
C PHE A 75 5.12 10.97 6.53
N LEU A 76 4.01 11.00 5.78
CA LEU A 76 3.97 11.57 4.44
C LEU A 76 4.18 13.10 4.43
N ALA A 77 3.77 13.79 5.50
CA ALA A 77 3.99 15.24 5.64
C ALA A 77 5.48 15.60 5.66
N MET A 78 6.36 14.75 6.22
CA MET A 78 7.82 14.97 6.20
C MET A 78 8.38 15.04 4.78
N PHE A 79 7.76 14.33 3.85
CA PHE A 79 8.14 14.29 2.43
C PHE A 79 7.30 15.23 1.56
N ARG A 80 6.38 16.01 2.15
CA ARG A 80 5.41 16.87 1.45
C ARG A 80 4.56 16.09 0.43
N ILE A 81 4.21 14.85 0.76
CA ILE A 81 3.40 13.97 -0.08
C ILE A 81 2.00 13.82 0.50
N GLN A 82 0.97 13.80 -0.35
CA GLN A 82 -0.41 13.53 0.05
C GLN A 82 -0.68 12.02 0.10
N GLU A 83 -1.53 11.58 1.03
CA GLU A 83 -1.91 10.17 1.19
C GLU A 83 -2.61 9.59 -0.04
N THR A 84 -3.31 10.43 -0.80
CA THR A 84 -4.01 10.08 -2.05
C THR A 84 -3.06 9.98 -3.25
N LYS A 85 -1.79 10.37 -3.10
CA LYS A 85 -0.82 10.27 -4.19
C LYS A 85 -0.61 8.81 -4.56
N ARG A 86 -0.68 8.51 -5.86
CA ARG A 86 -0.49 7.16 -6.39
C ARG A 86 0.98 6.75 -6.32
N ILE A 87 1.23 5.47 -6.05
CA ILE A 87 2.59 4.94 -5.97
C ILE A 87 3.32 5.09 -7.30
N GLY A 88 2.65 4.79 -8.42
CA GLY A 88 3.23 4.90 -9.76
C GLY A 88 3.56 6.33 -10.21
N SER A 89 3.06 7.37 -9.51
CA SER A 89 3.40 8.77 -9.82
C SER A 89 4.54 9.32 -8.97
N LEU A 90 5.13 8.50 -8.10
CA LEU A 90 6.33 8.88 -7.35
C LEU A 90 7.56 8.82 -8.24
N THR A 91 8.44 9.81 -8.08
CA THR A 91 9.78 9.71 -8.67
C THR A 91 10.58 8.63 -7.94
N GLU A 92 11.56 8.05 -8.62
CA GLU A 92 12.44 7.05 -8.01
C GLU A 92 13.11 7.57 -6.73
N ARG A 93 13.59 8.82 -6.74
CA ARG A 93 14.12 9.48 -5.53
C ARG A 93 13.11 9.51 -4.39
N GLN A 94 11.83 9.79 -4.67
CA GLN A 94 10.79 9.77 -3.64
C GLN A 94 10.55 8.35 -3.11
N ARG A 95 10.51 7.34 -3.99
CA ARG A 95 10.34 5.93 -3.60
C ARG A 95 11.48 5.46 -2.70
N LEU A 96 12.73 5.73 -3.09
CA LEU A 96 13.92 5.39 -2.30
C LEU A 96 13.93 6.07 -0.92
N ALA A 97 13.63 7.37 -0.87
CA ALA A 97 13.62 8.12 0.40
C ALA A 97 12.53 7.64 1.37
N LEU A 98 11.33 7.34 0.85
CA LEU A 98 10.24 6.79 1.65
C LEU A 98 10.58 5.38 2.16
N ALA A 99 11.08 4.50 1.29
CA ALA A 99 11.45 3.14 1.65
C ALA A 99 12.54 3.11 2.74
N ALA A 100 13.61 3.89 2.57
CA ALA A 100 14.67 3.99 3.56
C ALA A 100 14.16 4.45 4.95
N GLN A 101 13.24 5.42 4.97
CA GLN A 101 12.67 5.90 6.23
C GLN A 101 11.73 4.85 6.86
N LEU A 102 10.96 4.10 6.06
CA LEU A 102 10.12 3.00 6.56
C LEU A 102 10.98 1.91 7.21
N ASP A 103 12.08 1.51 6.56
CA ASP A 103 13.02 0.52 7.10
C ASP A 103 13.67 0.99 8.40
N ALA A 104 14.04 2.27 8.48
CA ALA A 104 14.56 2.85 9.71
C ALA A 104 13.54 2.77 10.86
N HIS A 105 12.27 3.09 10.60
CA HIS A 105 11.20 2.95 11.58
C HIS A 105 10.99 1.49 12.01
N ALA A 106 11.01 0.54 11.07
CA ALA A 106 10.86 -0.88 11.36
C ALA A 106 12.01 -1.41 12.22
N LYS A 107 13.25 -1.01 11.94
CA LYS A 107 14.43 -1.36 12.73
C LYS A 107 14.33 -0.86 14.18
N ILE A 108 13.93 0.40 14.36
CA ILE A 108 13.73 0.97 15.70
C ILE A 108 12.67 0.18 16.49
N GLU A 109 11.54 -0.14 15.86
CA GLU A 109 10.50 -0.93 16.52
C GLU A 109 10.94 -2.36 16.85
N HIS A 110 11.78 -2.96 16.01
CA HIS A 110 12.34 -4.28 16.27
C HIS A 110 13.32 -4.25 17.46
N SER A 111 14.23 -3.28 17.50
CA SER A 111 15.16 -3.09 18.62
C SER A 111 14.43 -2.87 19.94
N VAL A 112 13.43 -1.97 19.97
CA VAL A 112 12.62 -1.71 21.18
C VAL A 112 11.91 -2.98 21.66
N ARG A 113 11.44 -3.84 20.76
CA ARG A 113 10.80 -5.10 21.11
C ARG A 113 11.79 -6.11 21.71
N LEU A 114 12.99 -6.22 21.15
CA LEU A 114 14.03 -7.13 21.67
C LEU A 114 14.47 -6.71 23.07
N GLU A 115 14.69 -5.41 23.30
CA GLU A 115 15.00 -4.87 24.62
C GLU A 115 13.89 -5.16 25.65
N ALA A 116 12.62 -4.92 25.27
CA ALA A 116 11.48 -5.21 26.15
C ALA A 116 11.32 -6.72 26.44
N ALA A 117 11.59 -7.59 25.46
CA ALA A 117 11.56 -9.04 25.66
C ALA A 117 12.71 -9.53 26.56
N GLY A 118 13.90 -8.96 26.41
CA GLY A 118 15.06 -9.27 27.27
C GLY A 118 14.84 -8.84 28.73
N ALA A 119 14.18 -7.70 28.95
CA ALA A 119 13.81 -7.23 30.29
C ALA A 119 12.79 -8.15 31.00
N LEU A 120 11.88 -8.78 30.26
CA LEU A 120 10.90 -9.73 30.81
C LEU A 120 11.50 -11.11 31.13
N ILE A 121 12.60 -11.50 30.47
CA ILE A 121 13.31 -12.76 30.75
C ILE A 121 14.27 -12.59 31.94
N SER A 122 14.69 -11.36 32.25
CA SER A 122 15.64 -11.04 33.32
C SER A 122 14.99 -10.66 34.66
N ALA A 123 13.65 -10.68 34.75
CA ALA A 123 12.86 -10.37 35.94
C ALA A 123 12.12 -11.63 36.45
#